data_AF-A0A935YM02-F1
#
_entry.id   AF-A0A935YM02-F1
#
_cell.length_a   1.000
_cell.length_b   1.000
_cell.length_c   1.000
_cell.angle_alpha   90.00
_cell.angle_beta   90.00
_cell.angle_gamma   90.00
#
_symmetry.space_group_name_H-M   'P 1'
#
loop_
_entity.id
_entity.type
_entity.pdbx_description
1 polymer ?
#
loop_
_entity_poly.entity_id
_entity_poly.type
_entity_poly.pdbx_seq_one_letter_code
_entity_poly.pdbx_strand_id
1 'polypeptide(L)'
;MREHDDDSAPAGANGPDGPFCRPATYFLLDPASGRLRFTAAGRRVLGPRFARAGIDLRALKTLAQARAAAAEVAHRELRALASELKGRDPALDAAMAELPEWGD
;
A
#
# COMPACT_ATOMS: atom_id res chain seq x y z
N MET A 1 55.62 -19.45 -4.02
CA MET A 1 54.71 -19.96 -2.97
C MET A 1 53.63 -18.91 -2.80
N ARG A 2 52.37 -19.29 -2.99
CA ARG A 2 51.17 -18.43 -3.02
C ARG A 2 50.77 -17.99 -1.61
N GLU A 3 50.11 -16.84 -1.53
CA GLU A 3 49.08 -16.35 -0.57
C GLU A 3 49.06 -14.81 -0.78
N HIS A 4 48.12 -14.17 -1.50
CA HIS A 4 46.65 -14.10 -1.43
C HIS A 4 46.14 -13.67 -0.06
N ASP A 5 45.72 -12.40 0.01
CA ASP A 5 44.79 -11.72 0.93
C ASP A 5 44.99 -10.22 0.62
N ASP A 6 44.42 -9.66 -0.44
CA ASP A 6 43.00 -9.44 -0.74
C ASP A 6 42.19 -8.74 0.36
N ASP A 7 41.53 -7.69 -0.10
CA ASP A 7 40.36 -7.03 0.47
C ASP A 7 40.50 -6.15 1.73
N SER A 8 41.05 -4.95 1.54
CA SER A 8 40.66 -3.77 2.32
C SER A 8 39.76 -2.88 1.46
N ALA A 9 38.44 -3.03 1.65
CA ALA A 9 37.43 -2.07 1.23
C ALA A 9 36.48 -1.75 2.41
N PRO A 10 35.89 -0.54 2.45
CA PRO A 10 35.64 0.16 3.71
C PRO A 10 34.30 -0.19 4.37
N ALA A 11 34.31 -0.03 5.70
CA ALA A 11 33.12 0.08 6.54
C ALA A 11 32.15 1.14 5.99
N GLY A 12 31.05 0.70 5.38
CA GLY A 12 30.05 1.62 4.85
C GLY A 12 28.86 0.92 4.19
N ALA A 13 28.00 0.27 4.98
CA ALA A 13 26.64 -0.07 4.52
C ALA A 13 25.71 -0.47 5.69
N ASN A 14 25.56 0.38 6.70
CA ASN A 14 24.40 0.30 7.62
C ASN A 14 23.48 1.50 7.38
N GLY A 15 23.05 1.66 6.13
CA GLY A 15 21.85 2.43 5.80
C GLY A 15 20.60 1.58 6.06
N PRO A 16 19.41 2.16 6.23
CA PRO A 16 18.16 1.43 6.48
C PRO A 16 17.68 0.55 5.31
N ASP A 17 18.47 0.38 4.25
CA ASP A 17 18.09 -0.19 2.94
C ASP A 17 18.91 -1.46 2.58
N GLY A 18 19.21 -2.31 3.57
CA GLY A 18 19.81 -3.63 3.35
C GLY A 18 18.81 -4.70 2.84
N PRO A 19 19.27 -5.75 2.12
CA PRO A 19 18.49 -6.53 1.14
C PRO A 19 17.45 -7.51 1.72
N PHE A 20 17.24 -7.48 3.03
CA PHE A 20 16.18 -8.23 3.68
C PHE A 20 15.18 -7.25 4.27
N CYS A 21 14.46 -6.55 3.40
CA CYS A 21 13.24 -5.84 3.78
C CYS A 21 12.27 -6.86 4.37
N ARG A 22 12.35 -7.09 5.69
CA ARG A 22 11.27 -7.71 6.45
C ARG A 22 10.00 -6.97 6.05
N PRO A 23 8.91 -7.66 5.67
CA PRO A 23 7.69 -6.98 5.28
C PRO A 23 7.30 -6.03 6.41
N ALA A 24 7.28 -4.73 6.11
CA ALA A 24 7.01 -3.73 7.12
C ALA A 24 5.56 -3.94 7.60
N THR A 25 5.40 -4.36 8.84
CA THR A 25 4.07 -4.51 9.44
C THR A 25 3.39 -3.14 9.51
N TYR A 26 2.37 -2.91 8.70
CA TYR A 26 1.69 -1.61 8.61
C TYR A 26 0.66 -1.38 9.71
N PHE A 27 0.17 -2.44 10.34
CA PHE A 27 -0.78 -2.36 11.44
C PHE A 27 -0.58 -3.52 12.43
N LEU A 28 -0.96 -3.27 13.68
CA LEU A 28 -1.07 -4.26 14.73
C LEU A 28 -2.55 -4.52 14.99
N LEU A 29 -2.93 -5.78 15.12
CA LEU A 29 -4.26 -6.21 15.50
C LEU A 29 -4.19 -6.87 16.87
N ASP A 30 -5.01 -6.38 17.80
CA ASP A 30 -5.27 -7.08 19.04
C ASP A 30 -6.41 -8.09 18.81
N PRO A 31 -6.15 -9.41 18.85
CA PRO A 31 -7.17 -10.43 18.58
C PRO A 31 -8.24 -10.51 19.68
N ALA A 32 -7.93 -10.09 20.91
CA ALA A 32 -8.88 -10.15 22.02
C ALA A 32 -9.93 -9.02 21.94
N SER A 33 -9.50 -7.83 21.52
CA SER A 33 -10.39 -6.66 21.43
C SER A 33 -10.80 -6.27 20.01
N GLY A 34 -10.23 -6.91 18.98
CA GLY A 34 -10.41 -6.55 17.57
C GLY A 34 -9.84 -5.18 17.20
N ARG A 35 -9.09 -4.54 18.11
CA ARG A 35 -8.55 -3.19 17.91
C ARG A 35 -7.37 -3.21 16.95
N LEU A 36 -7.41 -2.30 16.00
CA LEU A 36 -6.35 -2.06 15.03
C LEU A 36 -5.58 -0.79 15.39
N ARG A 37 -4.26 -0.86 15.29
CA ARG A 37 -3.37 0.31 15.41
C ARG A 37 -2.41 0.33 14.25
N PHE A 38 -2.40 1.42 13.49
CA PHE A 38 -1.39 1.60 12.45
C PHE A 38 -0.01 1.82 13.07
N THR A 39 1.02 1.24 12.47
CA THR A 39 2.41 1.50 12.84
C THR A 39 2.86 2.86 12.28
N ALA A 40 4.02 3.35 12.70
CA ALA A 40 4.59 4.56 12.11
C ALA A 40 4.85 4.38 10.60
N ALA A 41 5.36 3.20 10.20
CA ALA A 41 5.52 2.84 8.80
C ALA A 41 4.18 2.81 8.05
N GLY A 42 3.15 2.20 8.64
CA GLY A 42 1.79 2.19 8.06
C GLY A 42 1.24 3.59 7.85
N ARG A 43 1.39 4.49 8.81
CA ARG A 43 0.95 5.89 8.67
C ARG A 43 1.74 6.64 7.59
N ARG A 44 3.05 6.41 7.48
CA ARG A 44 3.89 7.06 6.46
C ARG A 44 3.51 6.62 5.06
N VAL A 45 3.27 5.33 4.86
CA VAL A 45 3.00 4.74 3.53
C VAL A 45 1.53 4.90 3.14
N LEU A 46 0.60 4.55 4.03
CA LEU A 46 -0.84 4.54 3.73
C LEU A 46 -1.50 5.89 4.00
N GLY A 47 -0.93 6.72 4.88
CA GLY A 47 -1.51 8.01 5.27
C GLY A 47 -1.83 8.92 4.08
N PRO A 48 -0.87 9.19 3.17
CA PRO A 48 -1.15 9.99 1.99
C PRO A 48 -2.26 9.41 1.10
N ARG A 49 -2.30 8.08 0.95
CA ARG A 49 -3.30 7.39 0.12
C ARG A 49 -4.71 7.55 0.68
N PHE A 50 -4.88 7.30 1.97
CA PHE A 50 -6.18 7.45 2.64
C PHE A 50 -6.59 8.93 2.78
N ALA A 51 -5.63 9.84 2.99
CA ALA A 51 -5.90 11.28 3.04
C ALA A 51 -6.43 11.83 1.72
N ARG A 52 -5.95 11.34 0.57
CA ARG A 52 -6.52 11.69 -0.75
C ARG A 52 -7.99 11.29 -0.89
N ALA A 53 -8.42 10.24 -0.20
CA ALA A 53 -9.82 9.84 -0.13
C ALA A 53 -10.61 10.55 0.99
N GLY A 54 -9.98 11.46 1.74
CA GLY A 54 -10.60 12.15 2.88
C GLY A 54 -10.73 11.30 4.15
N ILE A 55 -9.99 10.19 4.25
CA ILE A 55 -10.07 9.27 5.39
C ILE A 55 -8.87 9.47 6.31
N ASP A 56 -9.14 9.79 7.58
CA ASP A 56 -8.11 9.81 8.62
C ASP A 56 -7.87 8.39 9.17
N LEU A 57 -6.64 7.88 8.96
CA LEU A 57 -6.20 6.59 9.51
C LEU A 57 -6.32 6.52 11.05
N ARG A 58 -6.26 7.65 11.75
CA ARG A 58 -6.39 7.67 13.22
C ARG A 58 -7.82 7.38 13.67
N ALA A 59 -8.82 7.62 12.83
CA ALA A 59 -10.22 7.33 13.12
C ALA A 59 -10.54 5.82 13.01
N LEU A 60 -9.74 5.07 12.27
CA LEU A 60 -9.92 3.64 12.05
C LEU A 60 -9.37 2.85 13.26
N LYS A 61 -10.27 2.31 14.09
CA LYS A 61 -9.92 1.62 15.33
C LYS A 61 -10.06 0.11 15.26
N THR A 62 -10.69 -0.42 14.21
CA THR A 62 -10.97 -1.86 14.05
C THR A 62 -10.54 -2.34 12.67
N LEU A 63 -10.32 -3.64 12.54
CA LEU A 63 -10.01 -4.27 11.26
C LEU A 63 -11.16 -4.08 10.24
N ALA A 64 -12.41 -4.17 10.69
CA ALA A 64 -13.57 -3.99 9.83
C ALA A 64 -13.62 -2.57 9.23
N GLN A 65 -13.42 -1.54 10.07
CA GLN A 65 -13.33 -0.15 9.61
C GLN A 65 -12.17 0.05 8.64
N ALA A 66 -11.00 -0.52 8.93
CA ALA A 66 -9.84 -0.41 8.06
C ALA A 66 -10.07 -1.08 6.69
N ARG A 67 -10.73 -2.24 6.65
CA ARG A 67 -11.10 -2.93 5.40
C ARG A 67 -12.11 -2.15 4.59
N ALA A 68 -13.18 -1.64 5.21
CA ALA A 68 -14.17 -0.83 4.53
C ALA A 68 -13.55 0.45 3.94
N ALA A 69 -12.70 1.13 4.71
CA ALA A 69 -11.97 2.30 4.22
C ALA A 69 -11.00 1.96 3.08
N ALA A 70 -10.30 0.82 3.14
CA ALA A 70 -9.42 0.38 2.07
C ALA A 70 -10.18 0.04 0.79
N ALA A 71 -11.36 -0.59 0.90
CA ALA A 71 -12.22 -0.89 -0.23
C ALA A 71 -12.73 0.40 -0.90
N GLU A 72 -13.16 1.38 -0.12
CA GLU A 72 -13.58 2.69 -0.62
C GLU A 72 -12.43 3.40 -1.36
N VAL A 73 -11.23 3.44 -0.77
CA VAL A 73 -10.04 4.04 -1.41
C VAL A 73 -9.73 3.34 -2.73
N ALA A 74 -9.70 2.00 -2.73
CA ALA A 74 -9.40 1.21 -3.92
C ALA A 74 -10.46 1.42 -5.02
N HIS A 75 -11.74 1.48 -4.65
CA HIS A 75 -12.82 1.73 -5.58
C HIS A 75 -12.71 3.12 -6.23
N ARG A 76 -12.38 4.16 -5.46
CA ARG A 76 -12.15 5.50 -6.02
C ARG A 76 -10.94 5.56 -6.94
N GLU A 77 -9.84 4.93 -6.56
CA GLU A 77 -8.64 4.87 -7.41
C GLU A 77 -8.91 4.10 -8.70
N LEU A 78 -9.66 2.99 -8.62
CA LEU A 78 -10.07 2.24 -9.80
C LEU A 78 -10.96 3.08 -10.72
N ARG A 79 -11.94 3.82 -10.18
CA ARG A 79 -12.79 4.72 -10.98
C ARG A 79 -11.98 5.84 -11.64
N ALA A 80 -11.03 6.43 -10.93
CA ALA A 80 -10.15 7.46 -11.49
C ALA A 80 -9.30 6.90 -12.64
N LEU A 81 -8.62 5.77 -12.42
CA LEU A 81 -7.81 5.11 -13.45
C LEU A 81 -8.65 4.69 -14.64
N ALA A 82 -9.82 4.13 -14.40
CA ALA A 82 -10.69 3.70 -15.46
C ALA A 82 -11.18 4.91 -16.27
N SER A 83 -11.55 6.04 -15.64
CA SER A 83 -11.84 7.29 -16.36
C SER A 83 -10.67 7.79 -17.22
N GLU A 84 -9.43 7.64 -16.78
CA GLU A 84 -8.24 8.02 -17.58
C GLU A 84 -7.98 7.08 -18.77
N LEU A 85 -8.46 5.84 -18.68
CA LEU A 85 -8.25 4.78 -19.66
C LEU A 85 -9.45 4.57 -20.60
N LYS A 86 -10.60 5.15 -20.29
CA LYS A 86 -11.83 5.06 -21.09
C LYS A 86 -11.56 5.50 -22.53
N GLY A 87 -11.88 4.62 -23.49
CA GLY A 87 -11.66 4.87 -24.93
C GLY A 87 -10.23 4.69 -25.43
N ARG A 88 -9.26 4.35 -24.56
CA ARG A 88 -7.88 4.02 -24.97
C ARG A 88 -7.70 2.54 -25.30
N ASP A 89 -8.47 1.67 -24.67
CA ASP A 89 -8.41 0.23 -24.92
C ASP A 89 -9.85 -0.35 -24.99
N PRO A 90 -10.29 -0.78 -26.17
CA PRO A 90 -11.62 -1.38 -26.36
C PRO A 90 -11.86 -2.64 -25.51
N ALA A 91 -10.82 -3.40 -25.19
CA ALA A 91 -10.94 -4.61 -24.35
C ALA A 91 -11.15 -4.24 -22.88
N LEU A 92 -10.50 -3.19 -22.40
CA LEU A 92 -10.73 -2.64 -21.07
C LEU A 92 -12.14 -2.02 -20.98
N ASP A 93 -12.55 -1.27 -21.99
CA ASP A 93 -13.90 -0.68 -22.05
C ASP A 93 -14.99 -1.77 -22.02
N ALA A 94 -14.79 -2.88 -22.74
CA ALA A 94 -15.69 -4.03 -22.73
C ALA A 94 -15.71 -4.75 -21.37
N ALA A 95 -14.54 -4.94 -20.73
CA ALA A 95 -14.46 -5.55 -19.40
C ALA A 95 -15.13 -4.69 -18.31
N MET A 96 -15.03 -3.37 -18.44
CA MET A 96 -15.62 -2.42 -17.49
C MET A 96 -17.11 -2.17 -17.76
N ALA A 97 -17.61 -2.36 -18.98
CA ALA A 97 -19.03 -2.21 -19.35
C ALA A 97 -19.99 -3.14 -18.60
N GLU A 98 -19.50 -4.28 -18.12
CA GLU A 98 -20.26 -5.22 -17.30
C GLU A 98 -20.41 -4.76 -15.83
N LEU A 99 -19.69 -3.70 -15.42
CA LEU A 99 -19.80 -3.15 -14.08
C LEU A 99 -20.89 -2.06 -14.05
N PRO A 100 -21.87 -2.15 -13.11
CA PRO A 100 -22.99 -1.21 -13.05
C PRO A 100 -22.56 0.25 -12.78
N GLU A 101 -21.32 0.46 -12.35
CA GLU A 101 -20.71 1.74 -12.01
C GLU A 101 -19.91 2.41 -13.15
N TRP A 102 -19.85 1.79 -14.34
CA TRP A 102 -19.11 2.28 -15.51
C TRP A 102 -19.96 3.05 -16.53
N GLY A 103 -21.29 2.83 -16.49
CA GLY A 103 -22.24 3.27 -17.51
C GLY A 103 -22.79 4.70 -17.40
N ASP A 104 -22.50 5.42 -16.30
CA ASP A 104 -22.95 6.80 -16.08
C ASP A 104 -21.84 7.83 -16.40
#